data_AF-A0A225DHW3-F1
#
_entry.id   AF-A0A225DHW3-F1
#
_cell.length_a   1.000
_cell.length_b   1.000
_cell.length_c   1.000
_cell.angle_alpha   90.00
_cell.angle_beta   90.00
_cell.angle_gamma   90.00
#
_symmetry.space_group_name_H-M   'P 1'
#
loop_
_entity.id
_entity.type
_entity.pdbx_description
1 polymer ?
#
loop_
_entity_poly.entity_id
_entity_poly.type
_entity_poly.pdbx_seq_one_letter_code
_entity_poly.pdbx_strand_id
1 'polypeptide(L)'
;MTDPLRELLVAADLPMSEFSVGHFSRWPAGIREQMERLGVLSEIAPATTATCDSCGADHVEQVVWFDAPGCPRRAYIPCPLEGRTPVDPARLRRWAVCTTGLAERTAAAVGSTGVVEERVSGRAWKLGTVRVGDRVWIPLLIVGLSNPSAKFLEKLSDLGNPNTLVFVPSIIPPASAWTSGRPARIVSLADVMTLDLRGLVIDPIALASAVTPADTPLPTNTRFHPPEGTTWEQIELIVGDHDLTLRAGGHVSRVGFVDAGFEDGRKKNVPDQMWRILTLLAQRGGVLGTPDSITTKSAAFKRKMSVIRKRLKALVGLNDDPFYPVGRGDDYRVRFRIRAESGTVFPTPNGATWSDISIVEVTLGTITVSADGQSVGVEMTKADPLSPAGFDAAVGPNIRSARYLIADLDAPIPARDMLVDVLRGGGTVRRPGTDAGMLSLGSFLTSFFQLVSPPFTFDHGNWTAEFEAWSAIPDRDR
;
A
#
# COMPACT_ATOMS: atom_id res chain seq x y z
N MET A 1 -5.78 -10.29 -11.93
CA MET A 1 -6.82 -9.33 -12.35
C MET A 1 -6.12 -8.05 -12.73
N THR A 2 -6.32 -7.61 -13.96
CA THR A 2 -5.56 -6.51 -14.57
C THR A 2 -6.09 -5.17 -14.08
N ASP A 3 -5.21 -4.20 -13.84
CA ASP A 3 -5.59 -2.83 -13.42
C ASP A 3 -5.78 -1.96 -14.68
N PRO A 4 -7.04 -1.63 -15.07
CA PRO A 4 -7.31 -0.90 -16.31
C PRO A 4 -6.66 0.48 -16.38
N LEU A 5 -6.64 1.20 -15.25
CA LEU A 5 -6.05 2.54 -15.19
C LEU A 5 -4.55 2.47 -15.44
N ARG A 6 -3.88 1.49 -14.85
CA ARG A 6 -2.44 1.29 -15.04
C ARG A 6 -2.11 0.93 -16.49
N GLU A 7 -2.90 0.07 -17.14
CA GLU A 7 -2.72 -0.23 -18.56
C GLU A 7 -2.90 1.01 -19.44
N LEU A 8 -3.93 1.83 -19.17
CA LEU A 8 -4.15 3.09 -19.87
C LEU A 8 -2.96 4.05 -19.72
N LEU A 9 -2.45 4.20 -18.49
CA LEU A 9 -1.32 5.09 -18.23
C LEU A 9 -0.02 4.60 -18.88
N VAL A 10 0.21 3.29 -18.95
CA VAL A 10 1.33 2.72 -19.70
C VAL A 10 1.17 2.99 -21.19
N ALA A 11 -0.03 2.79 -21.75
CA ALA A 11 -0.32 3.07 -23.15
C ALA A 11 -0.15 4.56 -23.50
N ALA A 12 -0.46 5.48 -22.59
CA ALA A 12 -0.26 6.92 -22.77
C ALA A 12 1.21 7.30 -23.01
N ASP A 13 2.15 6.51 -22.46
CA ASP A 13 3.59 6.70 -22.63
C ASP A 13 4.17 5.99 -23.86
N LEU A 14 3.43 5.07 -24.49
CA LEU A 14 3.91 4.31 -25.64
C LEU A 14 3.50 4.98 -26.96
N PRO A 15 4.41 5.05 -27.96
CA PRO A 15 4.05 5.56 -29.27
C PRO A 15 3.03 4.65 -29.95
N MET A 16 1.97 5.24 -30.52
CA MET A 16 0.95 4.52 -31.30
C MET A 16 0.33 3.33 -30.54
N SER A 17 0.10 3.50 -29.23
CA SER A 17 -0.61 2.48 -28.44
C SER A 17 -2.10 2.54 -28.73
N GLU A 18 -2.64 1.42 -29.21
CA GLU A 18 -4.05 1.26 -29.54
C GLU A 18 -4.63 0.07 -28.79
N PHE A 19 -5.89 0.21 -28.37
CA PHE A 19 -6.68 -0.84 -27.75
C PHE A 19 -7.68 -1.41 -28.77
N SER A 20 -7.85 -2.72 -28.76
CA SER A 20 -8.87 -3.43 -29.53
C SER A 20 -10.05 -3.82 -28.66
N VAL A 21 -11.19 -4.19 -29.26
CA VAL A 21 -12.35 -4.75 -28.52
C VAL A 21 -11.94 -5.95 -27.66
N GLY A 22 -11.12 -6.85 -28.22
CA GLY A 22 -10.62 -8.02 -27.50
C GLY A 22 -9.66 -7.69 -26.36
N HIS A 23 -9.09 -6.48 -26.32
CA HIS A 23 -8.34 -6.02 -25.14
C HIS A 23 -9.28 -5.75 -23.97
N PHE A 24 -10.39 -5.06 -24.22
CA PHE A 24 -11.32 -4.65 -23.16
C PHE A 24 -12.13 -5.80 -22.55
N SER A 25 -12.20 -6.97 -23.19
CA SER A 25 -12.82 -8.15 -22.57
C SER A 25 -12.10 -8.61 -21.29
N ARG A 26 -10.85 -8.18 -21.09
CA ARG A 26 -10.06 -8.44 -19.88
C ARG A 26 -10.33 -7.43 -18.75
N TRP A 27 -11.01 -6.33 -19.05
CA TRP A 27 -11.35 -5.31 -18.06
C TRP A 27 -12.69 -5.63 -17.38
N PRO A 28 -12.92 -5.17 -16.14
CA PRO A 28 -14.24 -5.21 -15.54
C PRO A 28 -15.26 -4.48 -16.41
N ALA A 29 -16.50 -5.01 -16.44
CA ALA A 29 -17.59 -4.44 -17.22
C ALA A 29 -17.84 -2.96 -16.86
N GLY A 30 -18.07 -2.11 -17.87
CA GLY A 30 -18.37 -0.70 -17.68
C GLY A 30 -17.15 0.25 -17.59
N ILE A 31 -15.93 -0.28 -17.38
CA ILE A 31 -14.74 0.55 -17.20
C ILE A 31 -14.34 1.26 -18.50
N ARG A 32 -14.44 0.60 -19.65
CA ARG A 32 -14.18 1.22 -20.95
C ARG A 32 -15.11 2.42 -21.18
N GLU A 33 -16.41 2.21 -21.01
CA GLU A 33 -17.44 3.24 -21.19
C GLU A 33 -17.25 4.38 -20.20
N GLN A 34 -16.79 4.08 -18.99
CA GLN A 34 -16.44 5.09 -18.00
C GLN A 34 -15.24 5.93 -18.47
N MET A 35 -14.17 5.32 -18.98
CA MET A 35 -12.98 6.03 -19.47
C MET A 35 -13.28 6.88 -20.72
N GLU A 36 -14.12 6.39 -21.62
CA GLU A 36 -14.64 7.17 -22.76
C GLU A 36 -15.44 8.39 -22.27
N ARG A 37 -16.36 8.19 -21.31
CA ARG A 37 -17.16 9.29 -20.73
C ARG A 37 -16.30 10.31 -20.00
N LEU A 38 -15.23 9.86 -19.35
CA LEU A 38 -14.24 10.74 -18.74
C LEU A 38 -13.39 11.47 -19.78
N GLY A 39 -13.43 11.07 -21.06
CA GLY A 39 -12.67 11.69 -22.13
C GLY A 39 -11.18 11.35 -22.13
N VAL A 40 -10.75 10.34 -21.36
CA VAL A 40 -9.35 9.89 -21.32
C VAL A 40 -9.06 8.78 -22.33
N LEU A 41 -10.12 8.20 -22.90
CA LEU A 41 -10.07 7.20 -23.95
C LEU A 41 -10.98 7.67 -25.09
N SER A 42 -10.54 7.51 -26.34
CA SER A 42 -11.33 7.91 -27.50
C SER A 42 -11.21 6.88 -28.61
N GLU A 43 -12.32 6.63 -29.30
CA GLU A 43 -12.32 5.79 -30.49
C GLU A 43 -11.55 6.51 -31.61
N ILE A 44 -10.69 5.76 -32.31
CA ILE A 44 -9.88 6.24 -33.43
C ILE A 44 -10.28 5.50 -34.71
N ALA A 45 -9.56 5.76 -35.80
CA ALA A 45 -9.78 5.07 -37.05
C ALA A 45 -9.76 3.54 -36.85
N PRO A 46 -10.69 2.80 -37.49
CA PRO A 46 -10.70 1.35 -37.39
C PRO A 46 -9.42 0.76 -37.98
N ALA A 47 -9.04 -0.42 -37.50
CA ALA A 47 -7.90 -1.14 -38.04
C ALA A 47 -8.09 -1.44 -39.52
N THR A 48 -7.02 -1.21 -40.28
CA THR A 48 -6.93 -1.49 -41.71
C THR A 48 -6.49 -2.93 -41.99
N THR A 49 -6.14 -3.70 -40.96
CA THR A 49 -5.75 -5.10 -41.03
C THR A 49 -6.50 -5.95 -40.01
N ALA A 50 -6.68 -7.23 -40.31
CA ALA A 50 -7.29 -8.20 -39.40
C ALA A 50 -6.63 -9.58 -39.54
N THR A 51 -6.55 -10.30 -38.43
CA THR A 51 -6.18 -11.72 -38.41
C THR A 51 -7.33 -12.56 -38.94
N CYS A 52 -7.03 -13.59 -39.74
CA CYS A 52 -8.03 -14.52 -40.25
C CYS A 52 -8.40 -15.60 -39.24
N ASP A 53 -9.68 -15.67 -38.89
CA ASP A 53 -10.22 -16.70 -37.99
C ASP A 53 -10.49 -18.04 -38.71
N SER A 54 -10.55 -18.06 -40.04
CA SER A 54 -11.05 -19.22 -40.79
C SER A 54 -9.99 -20.26 -41.11
N CYS A 55 -8.75 -19.86 -41.36
CA CYS A 55 -7.73 -20.77 -41.88
C CYS A 55 -6.81 -21.39 -40.81
N GLY A 56 -6.95 -21.02 -39.54
CA GLY A 56 -6.15 -21.54 -38.42
C GLY A 56 -4.64 -21.20 -38.46
N ALA A 57 -4.19 -20.37 -39.41
CA ALA A 57 -2.79 -19.99 -39.59
C ALA A 57 -2.45 -18.60 -39.02
N ASP A 58 -3.40 -17.95 -38.33
CA ASP A 58 -3.27 -16.62 -37.71
C ASP A 58 -2.63 -15.54 -38.62
N HIS A 59 -2.78 -15.67 -39.94
CA HIS A 59 -2.24 -14.69 -40.87
C HIS A 59 -3.04 -13.37 -40.80
N VAL A 60 -2.35 -12.26 -41.03
CA VAL A 60 -2.90 -10.90 -40.96
C VAL A 60 -2.96 -10.33 -42.36
N GLU A 61 -4.13 -9.86 -42.77
CA GLU A 61 -4.36 -9.29 -44.10
C GLU A 61 -5.09 -7.95 -44.06
N GLN A 62 -5.00 -7.20 -45.17
CA GLN A 62 -5.70 -5.92 -45.30
C GLN A 62 -7.22 -6.11 -45.38
N VAL A 63 -7.92 -5.28 -44.63
CA VAL A 63 -9.38 -5.24 -44.64
C VAL A 63 -9.87 -4.50 -45.87
N VAL A 64 -10.69 -5.20 -46.67
CA VAL A 64 -11.39 -4.66 -47.83
C VAL A 64 -12.84 -4.38 -47.42
N TRP A 65 -13.26 -3.13 -47.59
CA TRP A 65 -14.63 -2.70 -47.33
C TRP A 65 -15.48 -2.81 -48.61
N PHE A 66 -16.70 -3.33 -48.47
CA PHE A 66 -17.65 -3.44 -49.57
C PHE A 66 -18.97 -2.75 -49.20
N ASP A 67 -19.31 -1.75 -50.00
CA ASP A 67 -20.52 -0.95 -49.88
C ASP A 67 -21.50 -1.34 -50.99
N ALA A 68 -22.71 -1.78 -50.63
CA ALA A 68 -23.76 -2.15 -51.58
C ALA A 68 -25.07 -1.40 -51.24
N PRO A 69 -25.80 -0.87 -52.24
CA PRO A 69 -27.07 -0.18 -52.00
C PRO A 69 -28.05 -1.04 -51.21
N GLY A 70 -28.61 -0.49 -50.13
CA GLY A 70 -29.60 -1.18 -49.28
C GLY A 70 -29.03 -2.26 -48.35
N CYS A 71 -27.72 -2.46 -48.31
CA CYS A 71 -27.06 -3.43 -47.42
C CYS A 71 -26.14 -2.71 -46.41
N PRO A 72 -26.00 -3.25 -45.18
CA PRO A 72 -24.97 -2.79 -44.26
C PRO A 72 -23.58 -2.92 -44.88
N ARG A 73 -22.69 -1.98 -44.53
CA ARG A 73 -21.29 -2.01 -44.92
C ARG A 73 -20.60 -3.28 -44.39
N ARG A 74 -19.90 -4.02 -45.26
CA ARG A 74 -19.26 -5.30 -44.91
C ARG A 74 -17.75 -5.20 -45.03
N ALA A 75 -17.03 -5.86 -44.12
CA ALA A 75 -15.58 -5.96 -44.12
C ALA A 75 -15.15 -7.40 -44.45
N TYR A 76 -14.06 -7.55 -45.20
CA TYR A 76 -13.48 -8.84 -45.59
C TYR A 76 -11.96 -8.78 -45.58
N ILE A 77 -11.31 -9.94 -45.49
CA ILE A 77 -9.88 -10.10 -45.80
C ILE A 77 -9.69 -11.15 -46.90
N PRO A 78 -8.69 -10.99 -47.79
CA PRO A 78 -8.31 -12.00 -48.77
C PRO A 78 -7.41 -13.06 -48.13
N CYS A 79 -8.00 -14.16 -47.66
CA CYS A 79 -7.27 -15.31 -47.16
C CYS A 79 -6.69 -16.15 -48.33
N PRO A 80 -5.40 -16.53 -48.32
CA PRO A 80 -4.82 -17.35 -49.36
C PRO A 80 -5.35 -18.80 -49.38
N LEU A 81 -5.93 -19.27 -48.27
CA LEU A 81 -6.46 -20.63 -48.12
C LEU A 81 -7.99 -20.69 -48.29
N GLU A 82 -8.71 -19.73 -47.69
CA GLU A 82 -10.18 -19.72 -47.62
C GLU A 82 -10.82 -18.67 -48.56
N GLY A 83 -10.01 -17.93 -49.31
CA GLY A 83 -10.49 -16.88 -50.22
C GLY A 83 -11.05 -15.68 -49.47
N ARG A 84 -12.31 -15.30 -49.72
CA ARG A 84 -12.91 -14.11 -49.11
C ARG A 84 -13.49 -14.43 -47.73
N THR A 85 -12.80 -14.05 -46.68
CA THR A 85 -13.26 -14.27 -45.29
C THR A 85 -13.96 -13.01 -44.75
N PRO A 86 -15.20 -13.10 -44.25
CA PRO A 86 -15.88 -11.97 -43.63
C PRO A 86 -15.22 -11.59 -42.29
N VAL A 87 -15.13 -10.29 -42.04
CA VAL A 87 -14.66 -9.73 -40.77
C VAL A 87 -15.79 -8.92 -40.15
N ASP A 88 -16.08 -9.18 -38.88
CA ASP A 88 -17.03 -8.37 -38.12
C ASP A 88 -16.50 -6.93 -37.95
N PRO A 89 -17.16 -5.89 -38.49
CA PRO A 89 -16.75 -4.50 -38.33
C PRO A 89 -16.55 -4.07 -36.88
N ALA A 90 -17.30 -4.66 -35.93
CA ALA A 90 -17.15 -4.34 -34.51
C ALA A 90 -15.75 -4.65 -33.98
N ARG A 91 -15.09 -5.71 -34.47
CA ARG A 91 -13.73 -6.08 -34.03
C ARG A 91 -12.65 -5.13 -34.55
N LEU A 92 -12.95 -4.38 -35.61
CA LEU A 92 -12.01 -3.45 -36.23
C LEU A 92 -11.92 -2.12 -35.48
N ARG A 93 -12.86 -1.84 -34.58
CA ARG A 93 -12.84 -0.64 -33.74
C ARG A 93 -11.56 -0.59 -32.92
N ARG A 94 -10.98 0.61 -32.83
CA ARG A 94 -9.73 0.88 -32.11
C ARG A 94 -9.91 2.10 -31.23
N TRP A 95 -9.20 2.11 -30.12
CA TRP A 95 -9.20 3.22 -29.17
C TRP A 95 -7.79 3.63 -28.85
N ALA A 96 -7.57 4.92 -28.64
CA ALA A 96 -6.31 5.46 -28.14
C ALA A 96 -6.56 6.29 -26.89
N VAL A 97 -5.51 6.45 -26.09
CA VAL A 97 -5.53 7.37 -24.95
C VAL A 97 -5.63 8.80 -25.46
N CYS A 98 -6.64 9.53 -25.02
CA CYS A 98 -6.74 10.97 -25.26
C CYS A 98 -5.84 11.68 -24.24
N THR A 99 -4.63 12.03 -24.65
CA THR A 99 -3.62 12.63 -23.76
C THR A 99 -4.00 14.04 -23.30
N THR A 100 -4.71 14.81 -24.13
CA THR A 100 -5.33 16.09 -23.72
C THR A 100 -6.40 15.87 -22.66
N GLY A 101 -7.30 14.90 -22.85
CA GLY A 101 -8.31 14.56 -21.85
C GLY A 101 -7.69 14.04 -20.55
N LEU A 102 -6.60 13.27 -20.64
CA LEU A 102 -5.81 12.88 -19.48
C LEU A 102 -5.23 14.10 -18.75
N ALA A 103 -4.64 15.06 -19.46
CA ALA A 103 -4.11 16.30 -18.88
C ALA A 103 -5.20 17.09 -18.13
N GLU A 104 -6.38 17.26 -18.75
CA GLU A 104 -7.52 17.92 -18.14
C GLU A 104 -8.02 17.22 -16.89
N ARG A 105 -8.12 15.89 -16.91
CA ARG A 105 -8.55 15.11 -15.74
C ARG A 105 -7.49 15.10 -14.64
N THR A 106 -6.21 15.08 -14.99
CA THR A 106 -5.11 15.25 -14.01
C THR A 106 -5.18 16.65 -13.37
N ALA A 107 -5.40 17.70 -14.15
CA ALA A 107 -5.54 19.07 -13.63
C ALA A 107 -6.74 19.20 -12.68
N ALA A 108 -7.87 18.60 -13.04
CA ALA A 108 -9.04 18.56 -12.17
C ALA A 108 -8.79 17.75 -10.89
N ALA A 109 -8.18 16.56 -11.02
CA ALA A 109 -7.92 15.66 -9.89
C ALA A 109 -6.90 16.21 -8.90
N VAL A 110 -5.91 16.98 -9.38
CA VAL A 110 -4.92 17.64 -8.52
C VAL A 110 -5.47 18.92 -7.87
N GLY A 111 -6.63 19.41 -8.31
CA GLY A 111 -7.21 20.67 -7.83
C GLY A 111 -6.46 21.90 -8.34
N SER A 112 -5.91 21.83 -9.56
CA SER A 112 -5.26 22.97 -10.18
C SER A 112 -6.23 24.12 -10.44
N THR A 113 -5.70 25.33 -10.37
CA THR A 113 -6.36 26.57 -10.78
C THR A 113 -5.75 27.08 -12.09
N GLY A 114 -6.58 27.67 -12.96
CA GLY A 114 -6.17 28.13 -14.29
C GLY A 114 -6.54 27.15 -15.41
N VAL A 115 -6.03 27.40 -16.61
CA VAL A 115 -6.33 26.64 -17.82
C VAL A 115 -5.22 25.63 -18.10
N VAL A 116 -5.60 24.44 -18.61
CA VAL A 116 -4.65 23.47 -19.13
C VAL A 116 -4.13 23.96 -20.48
N GLU A 117 -2.82 24.18 -20.56
CA GLU A 117 -2.16 24.72 -21.74
C GLU A 117 -1.22 23.67 -22.36
N GLU A 118 -1.47 23.30 -23.60
CA GLU A 118 -0.58 22.42 -24.35
C GLU A 118 0.71 23.17 -24.74
N ARG A 119 1.83 22.71 -24.21
CA ARG A 119 3.17 23.28 -24.48
C ARG A 119 3.84 22.60 -25.67
N VAL A 120 3.63 21.30 -25.79
CA VAL A 120 4.13 20.49 -26.91
C VAL A 120 3.01 19.56 -27.35
N SER A 121 2.64 19.67 -28.62
CA SER A 121 1.53 18.92 -29.21
C SER A 121 1.60 17.43 -28.89
N GLY A 122 0.57 16.92 -28.22
CA GLY A 122 0.40 15.52 -27.84
C GLY A 122 1.44 14.99 -26.85
N ARG A 123 2.28 15.86 -26.24
CA ARG A 123 3.43 15.43 -25.43
C ARG A 123 3.54 16.10 -24.08
N ALA A 124 3.22 17.39 -23.97
CA ALA A 124 3.40 18.12 -22.71
C ALA A 124 2.34 19.19 -22.51
N TRP A 125 1.77 19.23 -21.31
CA TRP A 125 0.75 20.19 -20.90
C TRP A 125 1.12 20.82 -19.56
N LYS A 126 0.95 22.13 -19.45
CA LYS A 126 0.92 22.85 -18.18
C LYS A 126 -0.48 22.78 -17.63
N LEU A 127 -0.61 22.28 -16.40
CA LEU A 127 -1.91 21.98 -15.80
C LEU A 127 -2.44 23.11 -14.91
N GLY A 128 -1.97 24.35 -15.11
CA GLY A 128 -2.29 25.49 -14.24
C GLY A 128 -1.34 25.61 -13.03
N THR A 129 -1.89 25.97 -11.87
CA THR A 129 -1.15 26.09 -10.60
C THR A 129 -1.89 25.37 -9.47
N VAL A 130 -1.16 24.66 -8.62
CA VAL A 130 -1.72 23.94 -7.48
C VAL A 130 -0.99 24.31 -6.19
N ARG A 131 -1.72 24.43 -5.08
CA ARG A 131 -1.11 24.57 -3.76
C ARG A 131 -1.05 23.21 -3.08
N VAL A 132 0.15 22.77 -2.72
CA VAL A 132 0.36 21.53 -1.96
C VAL A 132 1.24 21.86 -0.76
N GLY A 133 0.69 21.70 0.44
CA GLY A 133 1.28 22.25 1.66
C GLY A 133 1.30 23.78 1.65
N ASP A 134 2.42 24.37 2.03
CA ASP A 134 2.69 25.82 2.02
C ASP A 134 3.20 26.34 0.67
N ARG A 135 3.48 25.44 -0.29
CA ARG A 135 4.06 25.79 -1.59
C ARG A 135 3.06 25.78 -2.72
N VAL A 136 3.29 26.69 -3.67
CA VAL A 136 2.59 26.73 -4.96
C VAL A 136 3.46 26.06 -6.00
N TRP A 137 2.89 25.08 -6.68
CA TRP A 137 3.54 24.28 -7.71
C TRP A 137 2.97 24.62 -9.09
N ILE A 138 3.82 24.46 -10.11
CA ILE A 138 3.46 24.51 -11.52
C ILE A 138 3.46 23.07 -12.05
N PRO A 139 2.32 22.39 -12.05
CA PRO A 139 2.22 21.02 -12.54
C PRO A 139 2.33 20.95 -14.06
N LEU A 140 3.18 20.05 -14.55
CA LEU A 140 3.31 19.67 -15.95
C LEU A 140 2.96 18.19 -16.11
N LEU A 141 2.12 17.81 -17.06
CA LEU A 141 2.02 16.42 -17.51
C LEU A 141 2.93 16.25 -18.73
N ILE A 142 3.81 15.25 -18.70
CA ILE A 142 4.67 14.90 -19.83
C ILE A 142 4.51 13.43 -20.16
N VAL A 143 4.23 13.12 -21.42
CA VAL A 143 4.01 11.75 -21.91
C VAL A 143 5.03 11.37 -22.99
N GLY A 144 5.37 10.09 -23.07
CA GLY A 144 6.27 9.56 -24.10
C GLY A 144 7.77 9.73 -23.79
N LEU A 145 8.12 9.88 -22.51
CA LEU A 145 9.53 9.97 -22.06
C LEU A 145 10.26 8.63 -22.06
N SER A 146 9.55 7.53 -22.32
CA SER A 146 10.11 6.21 -22.56
C SER A 146 10.88 6.09 -23.88
N ASN A 147 10.75 7.09 -24.78
CA ASN A 147 11.44 7.12 -26.07
C ASN A 147 12.77 7.93 -25.96
N PRO A 148 13.89 7.42 -26.50
CA PRO A 148 15.22 8.05 -26.38
C PRO A 148 15.40 9.45 -27.01
N SER A 149 14.41 10.01 -27.71
CA SER A 149 14.50 11.34 -28.34
C SER A 149 13.69 12.43 -27.60
N ALA A 150 13.99 12.63 -26.31
CA ALA A 150 13.35 13.67 -25.48
C ALA A 150 13.77 15.12 -25.83
N LYS A 151 14.17 15.40 -27.08
CA LYS A 151 14.59 16.74 -27.56
C LYS A 151 13.52 17.81 -27.36
N PHE A 152 12.25 17.42 -27.35
CA PHE A 152 11.15 18.35 -27.11
C PHE A 152 11.16 18.95 -25.69
N LEU A 153 11.86 18.35 -24.73
CA LEU A 153 12.03 18.89 -23.38
C LEU A 153 12.72 20.27 -23.39
N GLU A 154 13.57 20.55 -24.39
CA GLU A 154 14.21 21.86 -24.55
C GLU A 154 13.20 23.00 -24.77
N LYS A 155 11.98 22.67 -25.21
CA LYS A 155 10.88 23.65 -25.39
C LYS A 155 10.14 23.96 -24.09
N LEU A 156 10.41 23.23 -23.01
CA LEU A 156 9.73 23.38 -21.72
C LEU A 156 10.56 24.24 -20.76
N SER A 157 10.47 25.55 -20.91
CA SER A 157 11.15 26.53 -20.03
C SER A 157 10.76 26.37 -18.55
N ASP A 158 9.54 25.89 -18.27
CA ASP A 158 9.05 25.62 -16.92
C ASP A 158 9.92 24.55 -16.18
N LEU A 159 10.64 23.66 -16.87
CA LEU A 159 11.44 22.59 -16.22
C LEU A 159 12.58 23.10 -15.35
N GLY A 160 13.12 24.28 -15.65
CA GLY A 160 14.18 24.91 -14.84
C GLY A 160 13.66 25.57 -13.55
N ASN A 161 12.33 25.66 -13.37
CA ASN A 161 11.75 26.32 -12.20
C ASN A 161 11.73 25.36 -10.99
N PRO A 162 12.24 25.78 -9.81
CA PRO A 162 12.26 24.93 -8.61
C PRO A 162 10.87 24.54 -8.09
N ASN A 163 9.82 25.27 -8.49
CA ASN A 163 8.43 24.98 -8.15
C ASN A 163 7.71 24.16 -9.22
N THR A 164 8.43 23.57 -10.18
CA THR A 164 7.83 22.69 -11.19
C THR A 164 7.64 21.29 -10.66
N LEU A 165 6.41 20.79 -10.80
CA LEU A 165 6.02 19.43 -10.48
C LEU A 165 5.74 18.68 -11.78
N VAL A 166 6.51 17.63 -12.07
CA VAL A 166 6.31 16.86 -13.30
C VAL A 166 5.52 15.59 -13.01
N PHE A 167 4.37 15.44 -13.64
CA PHE A 167 3.63 14.19 -13.74
C PHE A 167 4.07 13.42 -14.96
N VAL A 168 4.31 12.12 -14.77
CA VAL A 168 4.49 11.14 -15.85
C VAL A 168 3.38 10.09 -15.74
N PRO A 169 2.86 9.53 -16.84
CA PRO A 169 1.77 8.57 -16.77
C PRO A 169 2.07 7.34 -15.92
N SER A 170 3.19 6.65 -16.18
CA SER A 170 3.42 5.33 -15.58
C SER A 170 4.81 5.14 -14.99
N ILE A 171 5.86 5.23 -15.80
CA ILE A 171 7.23 4.90 -15.41
C ILE A 171 8.02 6.21 -15.29
N ILE A 172 8.66 6.40 -14.13
CA ILE A 172 9.58 7.53 -13.95
C ILE A 172 10.81 7.28 -14.83
N PRO A 173 11.08 8.16 -15.81
CA PRO A 173 12.20 7.95 -16.71
C PRO A 173 13.53 8.13 -15.99
N PRO A 174 14.60 7.40 -16.41
CA PRO A 174 15.92 7.52 -15.81
C PRO A 174 16.51 8.92 -16.02
N ALA A 175 17.55 9.28 -15.24
CA ALA A 175 18.18 10.59 -15.31
C ALA A 175 18.68 10.94 -16.74
N SER A 176 19.10 9.95 -17.52
CA SER A 176 19.55 10.10 -18.91
C SER A 176 18.47 10.56 -19.89
N ALA A 177 17.20 10.47 -19.53
CA ALA A 177 16.09 10.96 -20.36
C ALA A 177 15.94 12.49 -20.30
N TRP A 178 16.65 13.18 -19.40
CA TRP A 178 16.53 14.61 -19.16
C TRP A 178 17.74 15.35 -19.72
N THR A 179 17.53 16.22 -20.72
CA THR A 179 18.61 16.95 -21.41
C THR A 179 19.10 18.19 -20.66
N SER A 180 18.26 18.81 -19.83
CA SER A 180 18.51 20.11 -19.17
C SER A 180 18.76 20.00 -17.66
N GLY A 181 19.04 18.79 -17.17
CA GLY A 181 18.98 18.46 -15.75
C GLY A 181 17.62 17.90 -15.34
N ARG A 182 17.60 16.95 -14.40
CA ARG A 182 16.38 16.29 -13.95
C ARG A 182 15.57 17.26 -13.09
N PRO A 183 14.26 17.47 -13.36
CA PRO A 183 13.42 18.30 -12.50
C PRO A 183 13.37 17.70 -11.09
N ALA A 184 13.30 18.59 -10.10
CA ALA A 184 13.43 18.19 -8.70
C ALA A 184 12.31 17.24 -8.24
N ARG A 185 11.11 17.35 -8.81
CA ARG A 185 9.93 16.55 -8.42
C ARG A 185 9.26 15.93 -9.63
N ILE A 186 9.35 14.61 -9.71
CA ILE A 186 8.67 13.78 -10.70
C ILE A 186 7.76 12.80 -9.96
N VAL A 187 6.48 12.77 -10.35
CA VAL A 187 5.46 11.94 -9.75
C VAL A 187 4.81 11.09 -10.83
N SER A 188 4.75 9.78 -10.63
CA SER A 188 4.00 8.90 -11.52
C SER A 188 2.50 8.99 -11.21
N LEU A 189 1.66 9.22 -12.22
CA LEU A 189 0.21 9.15 -12.09
C LEU A 189 -0.22 7.74 -11.69
N ALA A 190 0.43 6.70 -12.19
CA ALA A 190 0.14 5.32 -11.78
C ALA A 190 0.34 5.07 -10.28
N ASP A 191 1.14 5.91 -9.60
CA ASP A 191 1.39 5.80 -8.16
C ASP A 191 0.39 6.62 -7.31
N VAL A 192 -0.12 7.73 -7.83
CA VAL A 192 -0.93 8.69 -7.05
C VAL A 192 -2.40 8.81 -7.49
N MET A 193 -2.73 8.29 -8.67
CA MET A 193 -4.06 8.38 -9.26
C MET A 193 -4.81 7.05 -9.15
N THR A 194 -6.10 7.15 -8.86
CA THR A 194 -7.02 6.01 -8.83
C THR A 194 -8.28 6.33 -9.63
N LEU A 195 -8.92 5.28 -10.18
CA LEU A 195 -10.23 5.37 -10.80
C LEU A 195 -11.28 4.92 -9.78
N ASP A 196 -12.21 5.81 -9.43
CA ASP A 196 -13.39 5.50 -8.61
C ASP A 196 -14.68 5.64 -9.44
N LEU A 197 -15.86 5.54 -8.79
CA LEU A 197 -17.15 5.67 -9.48
C LEU A 197 -17.40 7.07 -10.07
N ARG A 198 -16.73 8.11 -9.57
CA ARG A 198 -16.91 9.52 -9.97
C ARG A 198 -15.87 9.97 -11.00
N GLY A 199 -14.71 9.31 -11.05
CA GLY A 199 -13.70 9.53 -12.08
C GLY A 199 -12.28 9.30 -11.59
N LEU A 200 -11.34 10.06 -12.17
CA LEU A 200 -9.94 10.04 -11.75
C LEU A 200 -9.75 10.92 -10.52
N VAL A 201 -9.16 10.33 -9.49
CA VAL A 201 -8.90 11.00 -8.20
C VAL A 201 -7.41 10.86 -7.90
N ILE A 202 -6.79 11.96 -7.49
CA ILE A 202 -5.43 11.95 -6.94
C ILE A 202 -5.56 12.00 -5.42
N ASP A 203 -4.91 11.06 -4.73
CA ASP A 203 -4.84 11.08 -3.27
C ASP A 203 -3.99 12.29 -2.83
N PRO A 204 -4.57 13.30 -2.15
CA PRO A 204 -3.82 14.49 -1.80
C PRO A 204 -2.74 14.23 -0.76
N ILE A 205 -2.82 13.14 0.02
CA ILE A 205 -1.77 12.72 0.95
C ILE A 205 -0.59 12.11 0.18
N ALA A 206 -0.88 11.26 -0.81
CA ALA A 206 0.14 10.66 -1.67
C ALA A 206 0.84 11.75 -2.51
N LEU A 207 0.08 12.69 -3.05
CA LEU A 207 0.61 13.85 -3.75
C LEU A 207 1.50 14.68 -2.83
N ALA A 208 1.01 15.10 -1.65
CA ALA A 208 1.80 15.86 -0.69
C ALA A 208 3.11 15.15 -0.36
N SER A 209 3.05 13.86 -0.06
CA SER A 209 4.24 13.04 0.22
C SER A 209 5.23 12.96 -0.95
N ALA A 210 4.75 13.06 -2.19
CA ALA A 210 5.57 12.97 -3.39
C ALA A 210 6.21 14.32 -3.78
N VAL A 211 5.58 15.46 -3.44
CA VAL A 211 6.18 16.80 -3.62
C VAL A 211 7.04 17.23 -2.44
N THR A 212 6.79 16.72 -1.23
CA THR A 212 7.68 16.92 -0.09
C THR A 212 9.06 16.34 -0.43
N PRO A 213 10.15 17.12 -0.32
CA PRO A 213 11.49 16.62 -0.56
C PRO A 213 11.77 15.36 0.29
N ALA A 214 12.12 14.25 -0.35
CA ALA A 214 12.87 13.18 0.31
C ALA A 214 14.28 13.65 0.77
N ASP A 215 14.71 14.81 0.24
CA ASP A 215 15.94 15.54 0.59
C ASP A 215 15.66 16.87 1.30
N THR A 216 14.70 16.92 2.23
CA THR A 216 14.89 17.91 3.30
C THR A 216 16.02 17.28 4.10
N PRO A 217 17.22 17.89 4.18
CA PRO A 217 18.16 17.45 5.18
C PRO A 217 17.36 17.51 6.47
N LEU A 218 17.17 16.35 7.11
CA LEU A 218 16.95 16.35 8.55
C LEU A 218 17.95 17.37 9.09
N PRO A 219 17.53 18.35 9.91
CA PRO A 219 18.48 19.26 10.54
C PRO A 219 19.65 18.40 11.02
N THR A 220 20.87 18.80 10.72
CA THR A 220 22.06 17.92 10.71
C THR A 220 22.35 17.23 12.07
N ASN A 221 21.57 17.57 13.10
CA ASN A 221 21.53 16.96 14.43
C ASN A 221 20.48 15.84 14.65
N THR A 222 19.66 15.43 13.67
CA THR A 222 18.56 14.45 13.89
C THR A 222 18.68 13.11 13.18
N ARG A 223 19.73 12.87 12.38
CA ARG A 223 19.99 11.53 11.84
C ARG A 223 20.50 10.62 12.94
N PHE A 224 19.88 9.46 13.08
CA PHE A 224 20.49 8.40 13.87
C PHE A 224 21.76 7.96 13.13
N HIS A 225 22.91 8.07 13.77
CA HIS A 225 24.18 7.59 13.25
C HIS A 225 24.47 6.25 13.93
N PRO A 226 23.99 5.13 13.36
CA PRO A 226 24.33 3.83 13.92
C PRO A 226 25.84 3.59 13.76
N PRO A 227 26.48 2.82 14.65
CA PRO A 227 27.86 2.37 14.48
C PRO A 227 28.10 1.72 13.11
N GLU A 228 29.32 1.82 12.59
CA GLU A 228 29.68 1.16 11.33
C GLU A 228 29.37 -0.34 11.37
N GLY A 229 28.72 -0.85 10.32
CA GLY A 229 28.31 -2.25 10.24
C GLY A 229 27.00 -2.61 10.95
N THR A 230 26.25 -1.63 11.48
CA THR A 230 24.94 -1.90 12.09
C THR A 230 23.94 -2.44 11.07
N THR A 231 23.25 -3.52 11.42
CA THR A 231 22.14 -4.08 10.63
C THR A 231 20.78 -3.75 11.26
N TRP A 232 19.69 -3.95 10.50
CA TRP A 232 18.34 -3.71 11.02
C TRP A 232 18.02 -4.52 12.28
N GLU A 233 18.52 -5.74 12.39
CA GLU A 233 18.30 -6.65 13.52
C GLU A 233 18.88 -6.13 14.84
N GLN A 234 19.83 -5.19 14.78
CA GLN A 234 20.47 -4.57 15.94
C GLN A 234 19.77 -3.28 16.37
N ILE A 235 18.72 -2.87 15.67
CA ILE A 235 17.98 -1.64 15.92
C ILE A 235 16.74 -1.95 16.76
N GLU A 236 16.51 -1.13 17.78
CA GLU A 236 15.27 -1.06 18.53
C GLU A 236 14.62 0.31 18.33
N LEU A 237 13.32 0.31 18.02
CA LEU A 237 12.52 1.49 17.72
C LEU A 237 11.34 1.53 18.69
N ILE A 238 11.26 2.59 19.49
CA ILE A 238 10.19 2.81 20.47
C ILE A 238 9.33 3.95 19.96
N VAL A 239 8.04 3.69 19.70
CA VAL A 239 7.09 4.68 19.18
C VAL A 239 6.28 5.24 20.34
N GLY A 240 6.51 6.50 20.70
CA GLY A 240 5.66 7.26 21.62
C GLY A 240 4.52 7.98 20.88
N ASP A 241 3.73 8.76 21.62
CA ASP A 241 2.62 9.52 21.02
C ASP A 241 3.10 10.60 20.03
N HIS A 242 4.25 11.22 20.35
CA HIS A 242 4.80 12.34 19.60
C HIS A 242 6.30 12.24 19.29
N ASP A 243 6.94 11.13 19.64
CA ASP A 243 8.35 10.96 19.38
C ASP A 243 8.72 9.50 19.15
N LEU A 244 9.90 9.34 18.57
CA LEU A 244 10.51 8.09 18.20
C LEU A 244 11.85 7.98 18.89
N THR A 245 12.04 6.93 19.68
CA THR A 245 13.35 6.61 20.25
C THR A 245 13.97 5.46 19.47
N LEU A 246 15.13 5.70 18.86
CA LEU A 246 15.96 4.69 18.18
C LEU A 246 17.12 4.28 19.09
N ARG A 247 17.40 2.98 19.14
CA ARG A 247 18.54 2.41 19.88
C ARG A 247 19.30 1.41 19.03
N ALA A 248 20.63 1.50 19.03
CA ALA A 248 21.51 0.47 18.47
C ALA A 248 22.89 0.55 19.14
N GLY A 249 23.44 -0.59 19.58
CA GLY A 249 24.83 -0.66 20.06
C GLY A 249 25.21 0.36 21.15
N GLY A 250 24.32 0.66 22.10
CA GLY A 250 24.54 1.64 23.16
C GLY A 250 24.23 3.10 22.79
N HIS A 251 23.98 3.39 21.51
CA HIS A 251 23.50 4.70 21.05
C HIS A 251 21.99 4.80 21.19
N VAL A 252 21.52 5.91 21.75
CA VAL A 252 20.10 6.23 21.87
C VAL A 252 19.86 7.59 21.23
N SER A 253 18.90 7.70 20.33
CA SER A 253 18.46 8.96 19.74
C SER A 253 16.95 9.09 19.87
N ARG A 254 16.48 10.27 20.26
CA ARG A 254 15.06 10.59 20.35
C ARG A 254 14.75 11.68 19.35
N VAL A 255 13.73 11.45 18.52
CA VAL A 255 13.37 12.30 17.38
C VAL A 255 11.86 12.52 17.41
N GLY A 256 11.40 13.77 17.35
CA GLY A 256 9.96 14.06 17.27
C GLY A 256 9.34 13.53 15.97
N PHE A 257 8.03 13.25 15.93
CA PHE A 257 7.40 12.74 14.70
C PHE A 257 7.56 13.69 13.50
N VAL A 258 7.64 15.01 13.76
CA VAL A 258 7.91 16.03 12.73
C VAL A 258 9.29 15.82 12.13
N ASP A 259 10.31 15.77 12.99
CA ASP A 259 11.69 15.54 12.58
C ASP A 259 11.88 14.16 11.97
N ALA A 260 11.12 13.15 12.39
CA ALA A 260 11.15 11.82 11.78
C ALA A 260 10.45 11.76 10.40
N GLY A 261 9.86 12.87 9.93
CA GLY A 261 9.20 12.99 8.63
C GLY A 261 7.79 12.43 8.60
N PHE A 262 7.09 12.41 9.74
CA PHE A 262 5.73 11.88 9.91
C PHE A 262 4.70 12.96 10.28
N GLU A 263 4.94 14.22 9.93
CA GLU A 263 3.96 15.30 10.09
C GLU A 263 2.89 15.27 8.98
N ASP A 264 1.63 15.48 9.35
CA ASP A 264 0.53 15.69 8.41
C ASP A 264 0.70 17.05 7.71
N GLY A 265 1.01 17.02 6.41
CA GLY A 265 1.20 18.23 5.63
C GLY A 265 0.00 19.19 5.57
N ARG A 266 -1.20 18.78 6.03
CA ARG A 266 -2.39 19.63 6.13
C ARG A 266 -2.53 20.29 7.51
N LYS A 267 -1.97 19.69 8.55
CA LYS A 267 -2.12 20.13 9.94
C LYS A 267 -0.76 20.15 10.62
N LYS A 268 -0.28 21.36 10.89
CA LYS A 268 1.00 21.55 11.58
C LYS A 268 0.97 20.87 12.95
N ASN A 269 2.07 20.19 13.26
CA ASN A 269 2.28 19.46 14.51
C ASN A 269 1.22 18.38 14.78
N VAL A 270 0.75 17.71 13.74
CA VAL A 270 -0.14 16.54 13.86
C VAL A 270 0.52 15.34 13.17
N PRO A 271 0.58 14.16 13.82
CA PRO A 271 1.12 12.97 13.17
C PRO A 271 0.25 12.50 12.01
N ASP A 272 0.91 12.13 10.92
CA ASP A 272 0.25 11.64 9.71
C ASP A 272 -0.21 10.17 9.85
N GLN A 273 -0.83 9.67 8.80
CA GLN A 273 -1.35 8.30 8.79
C GLN A 273 -0.25 7.23 8.85
N MET A 274 0.96 7.53 8.38
CA MET A 274 2.08 6.60 8.45
C MET A 274 2.61 6.48 9.88
N TRP A 275 2.57 7.55 10.68
CA TRP A 275 2.84 7.50 12.12
C TRP A 275 1.88 6.54 12.82
N ARG A 276 0.59 6.60 12.49
CA ARG A 276 -0.43 5.72 13.08
C ARG A 276 -0.21 4.27 12.73
N ILE A 277 0.14 3.97 11.47
CA ILE A 277 0.49 2.60 11.05
C ILE A 277 1.76 2.12 11.74
N LEU A 278 2.76 3.00 11.92
CA LEU A 278 3.98 2.67 12.65
C LEU A 278 3.70 2.39 14.12
N THR A 279 2.80 3.17 14.75
CA THR A 279 2.33 2.95 16.13
C THR A 279 1.63 1.60 16.24
N LEU A 280 0.74 1.27 15.30
CA LEU A 280 0.06 -0.02 15.27
C LEU A 280 1.05 -1.18 15.09
N LEU A 281 2.03 -1.02 14.19
CA LEU A 281 3.11 -2.00 14.00
C LEU A 281 3.89 -2.21 15.32
N ALA A 282 4.13 -1.13 16.06
CA ALA A 282 4.79 -1.14 17.36
C ALA A 282 3.96 -1.82 18.45
N GLN A 283 2.67 -1.52 18.52
CA GLN A 283 1.71 -2.17 19.41
C GLN A 283 1.56 -3.67 19.14
N ARG A 284 1.94 -4.13 17.94
CA ARG A 284 1.84 -5.53 17.52
C ARG A 284 3.20 -6.24 17.42
N GLY A 285 4.23 -5.69 18.05
CA GLY A 285 5.55 -6.30 18.07
C GLY A 285 6.17 -6.49 16.68
N GLY A 286 5.80 -5.63 15.73
CA GLY A 286 6.44 -5.61 14.41
C GLY A 286 5.77 -6.46 13.32
N VAL A 287 4.55 -6.95 13.54
CA VAL A 287 3.80 -7.76 12.58
C VAL A 287 2.46 -7.11 12.19
N LEU A 288 2.18 -7.02 10.88
CA LEU A 288 0.89 -6.58 10.32
C LEU A 288 0.44 -7.52 9.20
N GLY A 289 -0.68 -8.23 9.37
CA GLY A 289 -1.04 -9.36 8.51
C GLY A 289 -2.41 -9.98 8.79
N THR A 290 -2.80 -11.03 8.06
CA THR A 290 -4.10 -11.72 8.26
C THR A 290 -4.13 -12.55 9.55
N PRO A 291 -5.28 -12.64 10.25
CA PRO A 291 -6.65 -12.50 9.76
C PRO A 291 -7.26 -11.09 9.90
N ASP A 292 -6.47 -10.06 10.20
CA ASP A 292 -7.02 -8.73 10.51
C ASP A 292 -7.84 -8.05 9.41
N SER A 293 -7.95 -8.59 8.19
CA SER A 293 -8.68 -7.99 7.05
C SER A 293 -8.37 -6.51 6.77
N ILE A 294 -7.36 -5.93 7.43
CA ILE A 294 -6.68 -4.72 7.01
C ILE A 294 -5.94 -5.14 5.77
N THR A 295 -6.64 -5.04 4.65
CA THR A 295 -6.26 -5.44 3.30
C THR A 295 -4.77 -5.19 3.00
N THR A 296 -3.88 -6.09 3.44
CA THR A 296 -2.47 -6.17 3.03
C THR A 296 -2.37 -6.42 1.52
N LYS A 297 -3.47 -6.91 0.96
CA LYS A 297 -3.76 -7.04 -0.47
C LYS A 297 -4.09 -5.72 -1.18
N SER A 298 -4.57 -4.68 -0.49
CA SER A 298 -4.94 -3.42 -1.14
C SER A 298 -3.72 -2.65 -1.63
N ALA A 299 -3.79 -2.12 -2.85
CA ALA A 299 -2.74 -1.29 -3.41
C ALA A 299 -2.47 -0.04 -2.53
N ALA A 300 -3.51 0.53 -1.92
CA ALA A 300 -3.39 1.68 -1.02
C ALA A 300 -2.55 1.38 0.23
N PHE A 301 -2.73 0.22 0.86
CA PHE A 301 -1.93 -0.18 2.02
C PHE A 301 -0.47 -0.47 1.63
N LYS A 302 -0.25 -1.17 0.50
CA LYS A 302 1.09 -1.41 -0.05
C LYS A 302 1.85 -0.10 -0.31
N ARG A 303 1.17 0.94 -0.80
CA ARG A 303 1.73 2.28 -0.98
C ARG A 303 2.14 2.92 0.35
N LYS A 304 1.27 2.91 1.36
CA LYS A 304 1.59 3.44 2.70
C LYS A 304 2.80 2.73 3.31
N MET A 305 2.91 1.42 3.12
CA MET A 305 4.05 0.65 3.58
C MET A 305 5.35 0.97 2.83
N SER A 306 5.26 1.28 1.53
CA SER A 306 6.39 1.80 0.75
C SER A 306 6.88 3.15 1.29
N VAL A 307 5.97 4.04 1.69
CA VAL A 307 6.33 5.33 2.33
C VAL A 307 7.03 5.10 3.66
N ILE A 308 6.50 4.21 4.52
CA ILE A 308 7.11 3.86 5.81
C ILE A 308 8.53 3.31 5.58
N ARG A 309 8.73 2.39 4.63
CA ARG A 309 10.06 1.87 4.27
C ARG A 309 11.04 2.99 3.93
N LYS A 310 10.64 3.93 3.06
CA LYS A 310 11.51 5.03 2.64
C LYS A 310 11.88 5.94 3.82
N ARG A 311 10.91 6.28 4.67
CA ARG A 311 11.14 7.15 5.83
C ARG A 311 12.03 6.50 6.88
N LEU A 312 11.82 5.21 7.18
CA LEU A 312 12.68 4.47 8.11
C LEU A 312 14.12 4.39 7.60
N LYS A 313 14.33 4.08 6.31
CA LYS A 313 15.67 4.07 5.70
C LYS A 313 16.35 5.43 5.81
N ALA A 314 15.61 6.51 5.53
CA ALA A 314 16.14 7.88 5.63
C ALA A 314 16.48 8.27 7.08
N LEU A 315 15.66 7.85 8.05
CA LEU A 315 15.84 8.17 9.47
C LEU A 315 17.04 7.45 10.08
N VAL A 316 17.21 6.17 9.72
CA VAL A 316 18.25 5.29 10.26
C VAL A 316 19.56 5.37 9.46
N GLY A 317 19.49 5.70 8.16
CA GLY A 317 20.64 5.75 7.27
C GLY A 317 21.07 4.39 6.70
N LEU A 318 20.26 3.33 6.86
CA LEU A 318 20.52 2.03 6.25
C LEU A 318 19.79 1.87 4.92
N ASN A 319 20.52 1.40 3.90
CA ASN A 319 19.97 1.21 2.54
C ASN A 319 19.15 -0.09 2.41
N ASP A 320 19.40 -1.08 3.26
CA ASP A 320 18.71 -2.37 3.27
C ASP A 320 17.22 -2.23 3.60
N ASP A 321 16.40 -3.20 3.20
CA ASP A 321 14.96 -3.17 3.49
C ASP A 321 14.69 -3.43 4.99
N PRO A 322 13.97 -2.54 5.70
CA PRO A 322 13.61 -2.74 7.10
C PRO A 322 12.60 -3.87 7.33
N PHE A 323 12.05 -4.49 6.28
CA PHE A 323 11.09 -5.59 6.38
C PHE A 323 11.64 -6.88 5.74
N TYR A 324 11.19 -8.03 6.25
CA TYR A 324 11.41 -9.30 5.58
C TYR A 324 10.65 -9.36 4.24
N PRO A 325 11.17 -10.09 3.23
CA PRO A 325 10.43 -10.32 1.98
C PRO A 325 9.06 -10.95 2.26
N VAL A 326 8.01 -10.41 1.66
CA VAL A 326 6.64 -10.92 1.84
C VAL A 326 6.50 -12.23 1.04
N GLY A 327 6.41 -13.37 1.74
CA GLY A 327 6.12 -14.67 1.13
C GLY A 327 4.64 -14.83 0.74
N ARG A 328 4.29 -15.92 0.03
CA ARG A 328 2.89 -16.31 -0.21
C ARG A 328 2.22 -16.59 1.16
N GLY A 329 1.58 -15.56 1.73
CA GLY A 329 1.06 -15.57 3.10
C GLY A 329 0.90 -14.19 3.78
N ASP A 330 1.00 -13.07 3.03
CA ASP A 330 0.41 -11.75 3.28
C ASP A 330 0.59 -11.03 4.64
N ASP A 331 1.70 -11.26 5.35
CA ASP A 331 2.07 -10.50 6.56
C ASP A 331 3.34 -9.65 6.37
N TYR A 332 3.29 -8.38 6.76
CA TYR A 332 4.46 -7.50 6.89
C TYR A 332 5.15 -7.75 8.22
N ARG A 333 6.44 -8.09 8.17
CA ARG A 333 7.29 -8.27 9.36
C ARG A 333 8.52 -7.39 9.26
N VAL A 334 8.80 -6.63 10.32
CA VAL A 334 10.02 -5.83 10.44
C VAL A 334 11.25 -6.72 10.70
N ARG A 335 12.43 -6.24 10.33
CA ARG A 335 13.73 -6.86 10.66
C ARG A 335 14.35 -6.32 11.96
N PHE A 336 13.82 -5.21 12.47
CA PHE A 336 14.27 -4.54 13.68
C PHE A 336 13.27 -4.76 14.82
N ARG A 337 13.65 -4.50 16.06
CA ARG A 337 12.69 -4.55 17.18
C ARG A 337 11.86 -3.29 17.22
N ILE A 338 10.56 -3.42 17.35
CA ILE A 338 9.65 -2.29 17.48
C ILE A 338 8.66 -2.52 18.62
N ARG A 339 8.47 -1.50 19.47
CA ARG A 339 7.45 -1.49 20.52
C ARG A 339 6.84 -0.10 20.68
N ALA A 340 5.58 -0.04 21.10
CA ALA A 340 5.00 1.23 21.51
C ALA A 340 5.52 1.61 22.91
N GLU A 341 5.63 2.89 23.22
CA GLU A 341 5.93 3.35 24.58
C GLU A 341 4.86 2.89 25.58
N SER A 342 3.62 2.74 25.11
CA SER A 342 2.49 2.16 25.85
C SER A 342 2.56 0.63 26.01
N GLY A 343 3.53 -0.05 25.38
CA GLY A 343 3.65 -1.50 25.33
C GLY A 343 2.84 -2.18 24.22
N THR A 344 3.09 -3.47 24.02
CA THR A 344 2.37 -4.33 23.06
C THR A 344 0.94 -4.63 23.54
N VAL A 345 -0.04 -4.52 22.65
CA VAL A 345 -1.45 -4.86 22.91
C VAL A 345 -2.04 -5.70 21.79
N PHE A 346 -2.85 -6.69 22.17
CA PHE A 346 -3.67 -7.46 21.25
C PHE A 346 -4.99 -6.71 20.97
N PRO A 347 -5.43 -6.63 19.70
CA PRO A 347 -6.70 -6.01 19.36
C PRO A 347 -7.86 -6.93 19.77
N THR A 348 -8.23 -6.95 21.05
CA THR A 348 -9.33 -7.78 21.57
C THR A 348 -10.69 -7.26 21.07
N PRO A 349 -11.61 -8.12 20.58
CA PRO A 349 -12.95 -7.69 20.19
C PRO A 349 -13.72 -7.04 21.35
N ASN A 350 -14.56 -6.06 21.04
CA ASN A 350 -15.44 -5.46 22.04
C ASN A 350 -16.39 -6.52 22.62
N GLY A 351 -16.39 -6.66 23.94
CA GLY A 351 -17.23 -7.64 24.64
C GLY A 351 -16.63 -9.06 24.73
N ALA A 352 -15.43 -9.28 24.22
CA ALA A 352 -14.74 -10.56 24.38
C ALA A 352 -14.40 -10.84 25.85
N THR A 353 -14.37 -12.12 26.18
CA THR A 353 -14.01 -12.69 27.48
C THR A 353 -12.83 -13.63 27.31
N TRP A 354 -12.25 -14.13 28.41
CA TRP A 354 -11.12 -15.06 28.32
C TRP A 354 -11.47 -16.36 27.56
N SER A 355 -12.71 -16.83 27.62
CA SER A 355 -13.15 -18.01 26.86
C SER A 355 -13.14 -17.81 25.34
N ASP A 356 -13.09 -16.56 24.88
CA ASP A 356 -12.97 -16.22 23.47
C ASP A 356 -11.52 -16.16 23.01
N ILE A 357 -10.55 -16.17 23.95
CA ILE A 357 -9.12 -16.07 23.68
C ILE A 357 -8.50 -17.47 23.53
N SER A 358 -7.62 -17.61 22.55
CA SER A 358 -6.79 -18.80 22.36
C SER A 358 -5.33 -18.40 22.17
N ILE A 359 -4.40 -19.08 22.84
CA ILE A 359 -2.96 -18.89 22.71
C ILE A 359 -2.33 -20.26 22.45
N VAL A 360 -1.65 -20.38 21.32
CA VAL A 360 -1.06 -21.65 20.86
C VAL A 360 0.41 -21.47 20.54
N GLU A 361 1.29 -22.21 21.21
CA GLU A 361 2.69 -22.30 20.78
C GLU A 361 2.78 -23.16 19.51
N VAL A 362 3.10 -22.54 18.38
CA VAL A 362 3.12 -23.23 17.06
C VAL A 362 4.50 -23.78 16.70
N THR A 363 5.55 -23.10 17.15
CA THR A 363 6.96 -23.50 17.03
C THR A 363 7.72 -22.95 18.22
N LEU A 364 8.92 -23.47 18.50
CA LEU A 364 9.68 -23.09 19.70
C LEU A 364 9.80 -21.56 19.85
N GLY A 365 9.22 -21.02 20.93
CA GLY A 365 9.25 -19.58 21.22
C GLY A 365 8.36 -18.71 20.33
N THR A 366 7.48 -19.29 19.51
CA THR A 366 6.51 -18.59 18.67
C THR A 366 5.09 -19.00 19.04
N ILE A 367 4.25 -18.02 19.35
CA ILE A 367 2.84 -18.22 19.67
C ILE A 367 1.94 -17.63 18.59
N THR A 368 0.78 -18.25 18.39
CA THR A 368 -0.37 -17.68 17.71
C THR A 368 -1.41 -17.35 18.77
N VAL A 369 -1.84 -16.10 18.82
CA VAL A 369 -2.93 -15.63 19.68
C VAL A 369 -4.16 -15.43 18.81
N SER A 370 -5.34 -15.80 19.27
CA SER A 370 -6.62 -15.49 18.61
C SER A 370 -7.72 -15.10 19.57
N ALA A 371 -8.73 -14.41 19.05
CA ALA A 371 -9.94 -14.00 19.76
C ALA A 371 -11.18 -14.13 18.87
N ASP A 372 -12.20 -14.85 19.35
CA ASP A 372 -13.47 -15.05 18.65
C ASP A 372 -14.50 -13.98 19.06
N GLY A 373 -15.08 -13.28 18.10
CA GLY A 373 -16.07 -12.24 18.38
C GLY A 373 -17.49 -12.71 18.10
N GLN A 374 -18.26 -13.13 19.12
CA GLN A 374 -19.73 -13.19 18.96
C GLN A 374 -20.28 -11.75 18.93
N SER A 375 -20.88 -11.36 17.80
CA SER A 375 -21.38 -10.00 17.59
C SER A 375 -22.74 -9.80 18.27
N VAL A 376 -22.83 -8.90 19.25
CA VAL A 376 -24.08 -8.19 19.54
C VAL A 376 -24.17 -7.04 18.53
N GLY A 377 -25.21 -7.06 17.68
CA GLY A 377 -25.33 -6.18 16.52
C GLY A 377 -25.25 -4.69 16.88
N VAL A 378 -24.25 -4.00 16.33
CA VAL A 378 -24.16 -2.54 16.33
C VAL A 378 -24.32 -2.04 14.90
N GLU A 379 -25.26 -1.11 14.69
CA GLU A 379 -25.53 -0.45 13.42
C GLU A 379 -24.27 0.18 12.82
N MET A 380 -24.00 -0.12 11.54
CA MET A 380 -22.92 0.47 10.77
C MET A 380 -23.17 1.96 10.52
N THR A 381 -22.51 2.82 11.30
CA THR A 381 -22.33 4.23 10.95
C THR A 381 -21.08 4.40 10.08
N LYS A 382 -21.15 5.29 9.08
CA LYS A 382 -20.09 5.61 8.09
C LYS A 382 -18.86 6.28 8.74
N ALA A 383 -18.12 5.57 9.58
CA ALA A 383 -16.85 6.04 10.11
C ALA A 383 -15.72 5.82 9.09
N ASP A 384 -14.72 6.72 9.10
CA ASP A 384 -13.45 6.53 8.38
C ASP A 384 -12.81 5.23 8.86
N PRO A 385 -12.57 4.21 8.00
CA PRO A 385 -12.06 2.89 8.39
C PRO A 385 -10.66 2.91 9.04
N LEU A 386 -10.04 4.09 9.15
CA LEU A 386 -8.72 4.30 9.76
C LEU A 386 -8.76 5.32 10.92
N SER A 387 -9.95 5.71 11.38
CA SER A 387 -10.16 6.23 12.74
C SER A 387 -10.12 5.07 13.75
N PRO A 388 -9.79 5.27 15.04
CA PRO A 388 -9.84 4.18 16.03
C PRO A 388 -11.17 3.42 15.98
N ALA A 389 -12.29 4.13 15.97
CA ALA A 389 -13.63 3.56 15.88
C ALA A 389 -13.94 2.88 14.53
N GLY A 390 -13.46 3.42 13.41
CA GLY A 390 -13.69 2.82 12.08
C GLY A 390 -12.73 1.68 11.75
N PHE A 391 -11.56 1.65 12.39
CA PHE A 391 -10.62 0.54 12.34
C PHE A 391 -11.17 -0.64 13.16
N ASP A 392 -11.75 -0.37 14.33
CA ASP A 392 -12.47 -1.37 15.12
C ASP A 392 -13.72 -1.91 14.40
N ALA A 393 -14.37 -1.08 13.57
CA ALA A 393 -15.57 -1.44 12.80
C ALA A 393 -15.32 -2.03 11.40
N ALA A 394 -14.17 -1.78 10.78
CA ALA A 394 -13.82 -2.30 9.44
C ALA A 394 -13.21 -3.71 9.46
N VAL A 395 -12.79 -4.18 10.64
CA VAL A 395 -12.39 -5.56 10.88
C VAL A 395 -13.67 -6.38 11.03
N GLY A 396 -14.03 -7.13 9.98
CA GLY A 396 -15.26 -7.91 9.93
C GLY A 396 -15.39 -8.96 11.06
N PRO A 397 -16.53 -9.65 11.15
CA PRO A 397 -16.93 -10.51 12.28
C PRO A 397 -16.16 -11.85 12.39
N ASN A 398 -14.94 -11.94 11.87
CA ASN A 398 -14.15 -13.18 11.86
C ASN A 398 -12.96 -13.09 12.82
N ILE A 399 -12.75 -14.18 13.56
CA ILE A 399 -11.58 -14.58 14.36
C ILE A 399 -10.38 -13.64 14.18
N ARG A 400 -10.06 -12.84 15.20
CA ARG A 400 -8.83 -12.04 15.23
C ARG A 400 -7.68 -12.97 15.57
N SER A 401 -6.58 -12.99 14.83
CA SER A 401 -5.40 -13.80 15.19
C SER A 401 -4.09 -13.07 14.87
N ALA A 402 -3.06 -13.26 15.68
CA ALA A 402 -1.75 -12.66 15.46
C ALA A 402 -0.64 -13.60 15.96
N ARG A 403 0.53 -13.55 15.33
CA ARG A 403 1.70 -14.33 15.73
C ARG A 403 2.74 -13.46 16.43
N TYR A 404 3.26 -13.97 17.54
CA TYR A 404 4.28 -13.29 18.35
C TYR A 404 5.46 -14.23 18.62
N LEU A 405 6.66 -13.65 18.69
CA LEU A 405 7.78 -14.30 19.33
C LEU A 405 7.69 -13.99 20.83
N ILE A 406 7.76 -15.03 21.68
CA ILE A 406 7.68 -14.86 23.14
C ILE A 406 8.81 -13.94 23.64
N ALA A 407 9.98 -14.03 23.03
CA ALA A 407 11.14 -13.19 23.36
C ALA A 407 10.92 -11.69 23.07
N ASP A 408 9.98 -11.36 22.19
CA ASP A 408 9.68 -9.99 21.78
C ASP A 408 8.44 -9.41 22.48
N LEU A 409 7.75 -10.20 23.31
CA LEU A 409 6.66 -9.68 24.15
C LEU A 409 7.23 -8.76 25.23
N ASP A 410 6.61 -7.60 25.48
CA ASP A 410 6.99 -6.70 26.58
C ASP A 410 6.71 -7.28 28.00
N ALA A 411 6.41 -8.57 28.09
CA ALA A 411 6.33 -9.31 29.34
C ALA A 411 7.69 -9.38 30.05
N PRO A 412 7.76 -9.25 31.38
CA PRO A 412 8.97 -9.56 32.16
C PRO A 412 9.46 -10.99 31.90
N ILE A 413 10.77 -11.24 31.99
CA ILE A 413 11.36 -12.58 31.75
C ILE A 413 10.62 -13.69 32.55
N PRO A 414 10.31 -13.53 33.85
CA PRO A 414 9.56 -14.54 34.59
C PRO A 414 8.17 -14.83 34.02
N ALA A 415 7.50 -13.82 33.47
CA ALA A 415 6.19 -13.99 32.83
C ALA A 415 6.32 -14.73 31.48
N ARG A 416 7.37 -14.47 30.71
CA ARG A 416 7.64 -15.18 29.44
C ARG A 416 7.86 -16.68 29.67
N ASP A 417 8.66 -17.03 30.67
CA ASP A 417 8.92 -18.42 31.03
C ASP A 417 7.64 -19.11 31.53
N MET A 418 6.85 -18.42 32.36
CA MET A 418 5.57 -18.98 32.82
C MET A 418 4.54 -19.13 31.70
N LEU A 419 4.54 -18.26 30.68
CA LEU A 419 3.67 -18.44 29.53
C LEU A 419 3.98 -19.75 28.79
N VAL A 420 5.26 -20.08 28.63
CA VAL A 420 5.69 -21.35 28.03
C VAL A 420 5.23 -22.55 28.88
N ASP A 421 5.43 -22.47 30.20
CA ASP A 421 4.98 -23.52 31.13
C ASP A 421 3.46 -23.74 31.06
N VAL A 422 2.67 -22.67 31.00
CA VAL A 422 1.20 -22.73 30.86
C VAL A 422 0.80 -23.38 29.54
N LEU A 423 1.42 -22.97 28.42
CA LEU A 423 1.10 -23.53 27.10
C LEU A 423 1.45 -25.02 27.01
N ARG A 424 2.60 -25.43 27.55
CA ARG A 424 3.00 -26.86 27.60
C ARG A 424 2.23 -27.66 28.64
N GLY A 425 1.69 -26.99 29.66
CA GLY A 425 0.78 -27.54 30.65
C GLY A 425 -0.67 -27.68 30.16
N GLY A 426 -0.98 -27.31 28.91
CA GLY A 426 -2.35 -27.33 28.40
C GLY A 426 -3.27 -26.36 29.15
N GLY A 427 -2.73 -25.21 29.56
CA GLY A 427 -3.45 -24.21 30.34
C GLY A 427 -3.43 -24.43 31.84
N THR A 428 -2.85 -25.53 32.34
CA THR A 428 -2.79 -25.82 33.78
C THR A 428 -1.35 -26.01 34.25
N VAL A 429 -0.96 -25.33 35.32
CA VAL A 429 0.37 -25.48 35.95
C VAL A 429 0.28 -25.57 37.47
N ARG A 430 1.10 -26.43 38.07
CA ARG A 430 1.16 -26.60 39.53
C ARG A 430 2.24 -25.70 40.13
N ARG A 431 1.84 -24.62 40.79
CA ARG A 431 2.71 -23.61 41.40
C ARG A 431 2.04 -23.02 42.65
N PRO A 432 2.77 -22.43 43.61
CA PRO A 432 2.15 -21.70 44.72
C PRO A 432 1.26 -20.55 44.24
N GLY A 433 0.21 -20.20 45.00
CA GLY A 433 -0.68 -19.07 44.68
C GLY A 433 0.01 -17.69 44.78
N THR A 434 1.21 -17.64 45.34
CA THR A 434 2.05 -16.44 45.44
C THR A 434 3.21 -16.45 44.44
N ASP A 435 3.17 -17.32 43.42
CA ASP A 435 4.22 -17.41 42.41
C ASP A 435 4.33 -16.09 41.62
N ALA A 436 5.48 -15.43 41.75
CA ALA A 436 5.70 -14.11 41.17
C ALA A 436 5.68 -14.14 39.63
N GLY A 437 6.07 -15.27 39.02
CA GLY A 437 5.99 -15.46 37.57
C GLY A 437 4.55 -15.51 37.10
N MET A 438 3.70 -16.29 37.78
CA MET A 438 2.26 -16.38 37.45
C MET A 438 1.52 -15.06 37.67
N LEU A 439 1.82 -14.34 38.75
CA LEU A 439 1.24 -13.01 39.01
C LEU A 439 1.68 -12.00 37.94
N SER A 440 2.98 -12.01 37.58
CA SER A 440 3.51 -11.15 36.51
C SER A 440 2.91 -11.49 35.16
N LEU A 441 2.70 -12.78 34.86
CA LEU A 441 2.04 -13.24 33.64
C LEU A 441 0.58 -12.79 33.61
N GLY A 442 -0.15 -12.95 34.71
CA GLY A 442 -1.54 -12.51 34.83
C GLY A 442 -1.69 -11.00 34.58
N SER A 443 -0.84 -10.19 35.21
CA SER A 443 -0.82 -8.74 34.99
C SER A 443 -0.50 -8.38 33.53
N PHE A 444 0.47 -9.07 32.92
CA PHE A 444 0.84 -8.85 31.52
C PHE A 444 -0.33 -9.17 30.59
N LEU A 445 -0.94 -10.37 30.70
CA LEU A 445 -2.02 -10.79 29.81
C LEU A 445 -3.26 -9.89 29.95
N THR A 446 -3.61 -9.49 31.16
CA THR A 446 -4.71 -8.53 31.44
C THR A 446 -4.50 -7.22 30.68
N SER A 447 -3.29 -6.67 30.74
CA SER A 447 -2.92 -5.46 30.00
C SER A 447 -2.87 -5.70 28.49
N PHE A 448 -2.29 -6.82 28.06
CA PHE A 448 -2.10 -7.17 26.66
C PHE A 448 -3.43 -7.37 25.93
N PHE A 449 -4.42 -8.04 26.55
CA PHE A 449 -5.75 -8.25 25.98
C PHE A 449 -6.77 -7.18 26.36
N GLN A 450 -6.42 -6.24 27.24
CA GLN A 450 -7.32 -5.17 27.70
C GLN A 450 -8.62 -5.73 28.34
N LEU A 451 -8.53 -6.90 28.99
CA LEU A 451 -9.64 -7.53 29.71
C LEU A 451 -9.53 -7.22 31.21
N VAL A 452 -10.66 -6.99 31.87
CA VAL A 452 -10.67 -6.60 33.29
C VAL A 452 -10.64 -7.81 34.24
N SER A 453 -11.14 -8.96 33.79
CA SER A 453 -11.12 -10.20 34.57
C SER A 453 -9.73 -10.83 34.60
N PRO A 454 -9.38 -11.59 35.65
CA PRO A 454 -8.11 -12.29 35.71
C PRO A 454 -8.05 -13.43 34.67
N PRO A 455 -6.91 -13.64 33.99
CA PRO A 455 -6.72 -14.71 33.00
C PRO A 455 -6.57 -16.10 33.61
N PHE A 456 -6.38 -16.19 34.92
CA PHE A 456 -6.17 -17.45 35.62
C PHE A 456 -7.01 -17.53 36.88
N THR A 457 -7.49 -18.74 37.16
CA THR A 457 -8.01 -19.13 38.47
C THR A 457 -6.98 -19.97 39.22
N PHE A 458 -6.93 -19.83 40.53
CA PHE A 458 -6.06 -20.61 41.39
C PHE A 458 -6.89 -21.48 42.32
N ASP A 459 -6.74 -22.80 42.21
CA ASP A 459 -7.45 -23.77 43.04
C ASP A 459 -6.58 -25.00 43.32
N HIS A 460 -6.64 -25.50 44.56
CA HIS A 460 -5.90 -26.70 45.02
C HIS A 460 -4.40 -26.76 44.64
N GLY A 461 -3.71 -25.62 44.56
CA GLY A 461 -2.29 -25.56 44.19
C GLY A 461 -2.01 -25.56 42.68
N ASN A 462 -3.05 -25.44 41.86
CA ASN A 462 -2.96 -25.31 40.42
C ASN A 462 -3.45 -23.94 39.97
N TRP A 463 -2.76 -23.38 38.99
CA TRP A 463 -3.25 -22.26 38.21
C TRP A 463 -3.84 -22.81 36.92
N THR A 464 -5.06 -22.38 36.59
CA THR A 464 -5.80 -22.80 35.40
C THR A 464 -6.12 -21.57 34.55
N ALA A 465 -5.80 -21.61 33.27
CA ALA A 465 -6.12 -20.55 32.32
C ALA A 465 -7.64 -20.51 32.04
N GLU A 466 -8.19 -19.29 32.01
CA GLU A 466 -9.58 -19.02 31.59
C GLU A 466 -9.72 -18.91 30.06
N PHE A 467 -8.62 -19.14 29.33
CA PHE A 467 -8.49 -19.08 27.88
C PHE A 467 -7.92 -20.39 27.35
N GLU A 468 -8.13 -20.67 26.06
CA GLU A 468 -7.58 -21.86 25.44
C GLU A 468 -6.04 -21.73 25.33
N ALA A 469 -5.30 -22.65 25.94
CA ALA A 469 -3.84 -22.60 25.99
C ALA A 469 -3.23 -23.97 25.73
N TRP A 470 -2.44 -24.12 24.67
CA TRP A 470 -1.72 -25.37 24.41
C TRP A 470 -0.47 -25.17 23.55
N SER A 471 0.41 -26.17 23.50
CA SER A 471 1.59 -26.21 22.63
C SER A 471 1.43 -27.28 21.56
N ALA A 472 1.59 -26.89 20.30
CA ALA A 472 1.58 -27.79 19.14
C ALA A 472 2.94 -28.48 18.91
N ILE A 473 3.93 -28.17 19.74
CA ILE A 473 5.24 -28.80 19.69
C ILE A 473 5.10 -30.20 20.31
N PRO A 474 5.45 -31.28 19.57
CA PRO A 474 5.42 -32.61 20.13
C PRO A 474 6.36 -32.67 21.33
N ASP A 475 5.81 -33.09 22.46
CA ASP A 475 6.52 -33.23 23.72
C ASP A 475 7.65 -34.23 23.52
N ARG A 476 8.89 -33.73 23.39
CA ARG A 476 10.06 -34.58 23.19
C ARG A 476 10.67 -35.06 24.50
N ASP A 477 10.17 -34.60 25.65
CA ASP A 477 10.55 -35.12 26.96
C ASP A 477 9.43 -34.88 27.97
N ARG A 478 8.53 -35.87 28.08
CA ARG A 478 7.83 -36.21 29.32
C ARG A 478 7.99 -37.69 29.62
#